data_AF-A0A6N1C8G4-F1
#
_entry.id   AF-A0A6N1C8G4-F1
#
_cell.length_a   1.000
_cell.length_b   1.000
_cell.length_c   1.000
_cell.angle_alpha   90.00
_cell.angle_beta   90.00
_cell.angle_gamma   90.00
#
_symmetry.space_group_name_H-M   'P 1'
#
loop_
_entity.id
_entity.type
_entity.pdbx_description
1 polymer ?
#
loop_
_entity_poly.entity_id
_entity_poly.type
_entity_poly.pdbx_seq_one_letter_code
_entity_poly.pdbx_strand_id
1 'polypeptide(L)'
;MSNTFDLQEPSVDEAPGDVLDPANIPPGGATVRIKAYDPMEFRDNVTLHFYDQLIDFVPIGANDVDKDVEFPVRAQTFLDHARDNVVLVRYEVQFKGVGTPEKSAVLTLTLSAGFEADATLDLSDKNYIAAVEKPPLQVPDFARLTRTAEWGSAPYTFSSSDPQIASVDERSGEVTARRNGQCTISATDSGTPAQTQRFSLTVRGIRELHFLSPDAHWEGMQNVCTAAGLEPVTLAQIKQFWTLYSAGLQEGVGTYLGWLNYPVWTGTLVGAGTAWHYDLNGNDVNENASSSDLVTHHQAVGISRP
;
A
#
# COMPACT_ATOMS: atom_id res chain seq x y z
N MET A 1 -52.88 -10.09 3.24
CA MET A 1 -51.99 -8.93 3.37
C MET A 1 -50.65 -9.51 3.77
N SER A 2 -49.63 -9.44 2.92
CA SER A 2 -48.27 -9.82 3.32
C SER A 2 -47.80 -8.74 4.30
N ASN A 3 -47.73 -9.08 5.58
CA ASN A 3 -47.01 -8.24 6.54
C ASN A 3 -45.54 -8.37 6.17
N THR A 4 -45.01 -7.41 5.42
CA THR A 4 -43.58 -7.31 5.17
C THR A 4 -42.96 -6.79 6.46
N PHE A 5 -42.21 -7.64 7.16
CA PHE A 5 -41.48 -7.24 8.36
C PHE A 5 -40.22 -6.48 7.94
N ASP A 6 -39.95 -5.33 8.57
CA ASP A 6 -38.82 -4.47 8.22
C ASP A 6 -37.53 -4.92 8.93
N LEU A 7 -36.92 -5.98 8.40
CA LEU A 7 -35.71 -6.58 8.94
C LEU A 7 -34.46 -5.84 8.43
N GLN A 8 -33.79 -5.13 9.34
CA GLN A 8 -32.53 -4.41 9.07
C GLN A 8 -31.39 -5.38 8.76
N GLU A 9 -30.34 -4.89 8.11
CA GLU A 9 -29.14 -5.68 7.83
C GLU A 9 -28.41 -6.11 9.11
N PRO A 10 -27.67 -7.24 9.09
CA PRO A 10 -26.78 -7.59 10.18
C PRO A 10 -25.55 -6.66 10.24
N SER A 11 -24.83 -6.67 11.35
CA SER A 11 -23.50 -6.04 11.49
C SER A 11 -22.43 -7.08 11.82
N VAL A 12 -21.16 -6.77 11.57
CA VAL A 12 -20.03 -7.61 12.03
C VAL A 12 -19.19 -6.78 13.02
N ASP A 13 -19.10 -7.23 14.27
CA ASP A 13 -18.50 -6.45 15.35
C ASP A 13 -17.00 -6.12 15.08
N GLU A 14 -16.28 -7.00 14.38
CA GLU A 14 -14.87 -6.86 14.01
C GLU A 14 -14.64 -6.18 12.64
N ALA A 15 -15.70 -5.70 11.99
CA ALA A 15 -15.62 -5.04 10.68
C ALA A 15 -16.12 -3.59 10.74
N PRO A 16 -15.38 -2.67 11.39
CA PRO A 16 -15.77 -1.26 11.40
C PRO A 16 -15.77 -0.71 9.96
N GLY A 17 -16.89 -0.09 9.56
CA GLY A 17 -17.06 0.41 8.19
C GLY A 17 -17.24 -0.70 7.15
N ASP A 18 -17.75 -1.87 7.56
CA ASP A 18 -18.05 -3.02 6.70
C ASP A 18 -16.82 -3.65 6.00
N VAL A 19 -15.62 -3.35 6.52
CA VAL A 19 -14.35 -3.96 6.09
C VAL A 19 -13.84 -4.89 7.17
N LEU A 20 -13.79 -6.19 6.87
CA LEU A 20 -13.27 -7.23 7.76
C LEU A 20 -11.87 -7.63 7.33
N ASP A 21 -10.91 -7.55 8.25
CA ASP A 21 -9.56 -8.10 8.06
C ASP A 21 -9.51 -9.55 8.56
N PRO A 22 -9.44 -10.56 7.66
CA PRO A 22 -9.43 -11.95 8.07
C PRO A 22 -8.23 -12.34 8.95
N ALA A 23 -7.13 -11.58 8.90
CA ALA A 23 -5.94 -11.84 9.70
C ALA A 23 -6.10 -11.41 11.17
N ASN A 24 -7.02 -10.47 11.46
CA ASN A 24 -7.25 -9.93 12.80
C ASN A 24 -8.44 -10.58 13.51
N ILE A 25 -9.14 -11.51 12.86
CA ILE A 25 -10.27 -12.21 13.46
C ILE A 25 -9.79 -13.07 14.64
N PRO A 26 -10.41 -12.94 15.83
CA PRO A 26 -10.06 -13.75 17.00
C PRO A 26 -10.17 -15.27 16.71
N PRO A 27 -9.47 -16.13 17.47
CA PRO A 27 -9.61 -17.59 17.32
C PRO A 27 -11.06 -18.10 17.47
N GLY A 28 -11.91 -17.34 18.16
CA GLY A 28 -13.34 -17.61 18.32
C GLY A 28 -14.21 -17.28 17.11
N GLY A 29 -13.67 -16.59 16.10
CA GLY A 29 -14.42 -16.03 14.97
C GLY A 29 -14.78 -14.56 15.17
N ALA A 30 -15.30 -13.96 14.10
CA ALA A 30 -15.93 -12.65 14.11
C ALA A 30 -17.43 -12.81 14.43
N THR A 31 -18.02 -11.84 15.11
CA THR A 31 -19.41 -11.88 15.57
C THR A 31 -20.32 -11.18 14.57
N VAL A 32 -21.13 -11.95 13.84
CA VAL A 32 -22.25 -11.39 13.08
C VAL A 32 -23.40 -11.15 14.05
N ARG A 33 -23.78 -9.89 14.24
CA ARG A 33 -24.78 -9.45 15.20
C ARG A 33 -26.03 -8.99 14.47
N ILE A 34 -27.17 -9.48 14.93
CA ILE A 34 -28.51 -9.06 14.48
C ILE A 34 -29.17 -8.40 15.67
N LYS A 35 -29.58 -7.14 15.52
CA LYS A 35 -30.34 -6.44 16.55
C LYS A 35 -31.69 -7.10 16.75
N ALA A 36 -32.20 -7.05 17.98
CA ALA A 36 -33.56 -7.49 18.29
C ALA A 36 -34.55 -6.87 17.28
N TYR A 37 -35.28 -7.73 16.57
CA TYR A 37 -36.25 -7.34 15.55
C TYR A 37 -37.67 -7.35 16.12
N ASP A 38 -38.60 -6.66 15.47
CA ASP A 38 -40.00 -6.55 15.90
C ASP A 38 -40.94 -7.25 14.87
N PRO A 39 -41.79 -8.21 15.28
CA PRO A 39 -41.95 -8.80 16.61
C PRO A 39 -41.09 -10.07 16.77
N MET A 40 -40.07 -10.03 17.61
CA MET A 40 -39.32 -11.23 18.01
C MET A 40 -40.12 -12.07 18.98
N GLU A 41 -40.35 -13.34 18.64
CA GLU A 41 -41.09 -14.28 19.50
C GLU A 41 -40.30 -15.55 19.83
N PHE A 42 -40.64 -16.16 20.97
CA PHE A 42 -40.16 -17.49 21.33
C PHE A 42 -40.51 -18.50 20.22
N ARG A 43 -39.50 -19.25 19.78
CA ARG A 43 -39.52 -20.23 18.66
C ARG A 43 -39.47 -19.65 17.26
N ASP A 44 -39.19 -18.37 17.11
CA ASP A 44 -38.65 -17.90 15.83
C ASP A 44 -37.31 -18.59 15.54
N ASN A 45 -37.00 -18.79 14.26
CA ASN A 45 -35.71 -19.34 13.87
C ASN A 45 -34.98 -18.35 12.96
N VAL A 46 -33.83 -17.88 13.43
CA VAL A 46 -32.98 -16.94 12.68
C VAL A 46 -31.91 -17.74 11.96
N THR A 47 -31.84 -17.62 10.64
CA THR A 47 -30.86 -18.35 9.82
C THR A 47 -29.91 -17.35 9.17
N LEU A 48 -28.61 -17.52 9.38
CA LEU A 48 -27.57 -16.69 8.79
C LEU A 48 -27.18 -17.24 7.41
N HIS A 49 -27.06 -16.36 6.43
CA HIS A 49 -26.64 -16.69 5.07
C HIS A 49 -25.49 -15.81 4.59
N PHE A 50 -24.55 -16.44 3.90
CA PHE A 50 -23.63 -15.77 2.99
C PHE A 50 -24.11 -16.01 1.55
N TYR A 51 -24.43 -14.95 0.83
CA TYR A 51 -25.15 -15.02 -0.43
C TYR A 51 -26.46 -15.85 -0.27
N ASP A 52 -26.55 -16.99 -0.95
CA ASP A 52 -27.67 -17.93 -0.85
C ASP A 52 -27.30 -19.20 -0.06
N GLN A 53 -26.12 -19.26 0.54
CA GLN A 53 -25.65 -20.39 1.33
C GLN A 53 -25.94 -20.19 2.81
N LEU A 54 -26.57 -21.19 3.43
CA LEU A 54 -26.81 -21.24 4.88
C LEU A 54 -25.48 -21.46 5.60
N ILE A 55 -25.19 -20.62 6.58
CA ILE A 55 -23.99 -20.71 7.42
C ILE A 55 -24.31 -21.37 8.76
N ASP A 56 -25.31 -20.83 9.47
CA ASP A 56 -25.74 -21.34 10.76
C ASP A 56 -27.17 -20.86 11.07
N PHE A 57 -27.79 -21.37 12.14
CA PHE A 57 -29.09 -20.91 12.61
C PHE A 57 -29.19 -20.91 14.14
N VAL A 58 -29.98 -19.98 14.67
CA VAL A 58 -30.27 -19.84 16.10
C VAL A 58 -31.79 -19.79 16.31
N PRO A 59 -32.38 -20.76 17.02
CA PRO A 59 -33.76 -20.67 17.46
C PRO A 59 -33.87 -19.74 18.67
N ILE A 60 -34.87 -18.83 18.67
CA ILE A 60 -35.10 -17.89 19.76
C ILE A 60 -35.69 -18.63 20.97
N GLY A 61 -34.91 -18.68 22.06
CA GLY A 61 -35.33 -19.21 23.34
C GLY A 61 -36.25 -18.25 24.10
N ALA A 62 -36.98 -18.77 25.09
CA ALA A 62 -37.92 -17.95 25.87
C ALA A 62 -37.23 -16.80 26.65
N ASN A 63 -35.93 -16.97 26.95
CA ASN A 63 -35.11 -15.97 27.63
C ASN A 63 -34.38 -15.01 26.66
N ASP A 64 -34.49 -15.25 25.35
CA ASP A 64 -33.72 -14.54 24.31
C ASP A 64 -34.60 -13.60 23.48
N VAL A 65 -35.90 -13.57 23.77
CA VAL A 65 -36.84 -12.57 23.23
C VAL A 65 -36.34 -11.17 23.59
N ASP A 66 -36.40 -10.27 22.61
CA ASP A 66 -35.94 -8.88 22.67
C ASP A 66 -34.42 -8.71 22.89
N LYS A 67 -33.61 -9.74 22.65
CA LYS A 67 -32.14 -9.67 22.68
C LYS A 67 -31.53 -9.74 21.30
N ASP A 68 -30.32 -9.20 21.17
CA ASP A 68 -29.50 -9.37 19.99
C ASP A 68 -29.19 -10.86 19.76
N VAL A 69 -29.17 -11.27 18.50
CA VAL A 69 -28.77 -12.62 18.08
C VAL A 69 -27.33 -12.53 17.57
N GLU A 70 -26.47 -13.41 18.08
CA GLU A 70 -25.03 -13.41 17.79
C GLU A 70 -24.63 -14.73 17.11
N PHE A 71 -23.92 -14.61 15.99
CA PHE A 71 -23.33 -15.74 15.27
C PHE A 71 -21.80 -15.61 15.27
N PRO A 72 -21.06 -16.47 15.98
CA PRO A 72 -19.61 -16.52 15.87
C PRO A 72 -19.21 -17.24 14.58
N VAL A 73 -18.64 -16.51 13.62
CA VAL A 73 -18.23 -17.03 12.31
C VAL A 73 -16.71 -17.02 12.18
N ARG A 74 -16.11 -18.17 11.87
CA ARG A 74 -14.64 -18.27 11.73
C ARG A 74 -14.13 -17.52 10.49
N ALA A 75 -12.89 -17.03 10.58
CA ALA A 75 -12.20 -16.38 9.47
C ALA A 75 -12.24 -17.20 8.17
N GLN A 76 -11.99 -18.51 8.27
CA GLN A 76 -12.02 -19.39 7.11
C GLN A 76 -13.40 -19.43 6.43
N THR A 77 -14.49 -19.32 7.19
CA THR A 77 -15.84 -19.30 6.61
C THR A 77 -16.05 -18.06 5.74
N PHE A 78 -15.56 -16.88 6.17
CA PHE A 78 -15.59 -15.68 5.33
C PHE A 78 -14.76 -15.85 4.06
N LEU A 79 -13.53 -16.37 4.20
CA LEU A 79 -12.61 -16.59 3.07
C LEU A 79 -13.18 -17.60 2.05
N ASP A 80 -13.80 -18.68 2.51
CA ASP A 80 -14.36 -19.73 1.65
C ASP A 80 -15.56 -19.25 0.83
N HIS A 81 -16.28 -18.23 1.32
CA HIS A 81 -17.48 -17.69 0.68
C HIS A 81 -17.24 -16.38 -0.07
N ALA A 82 -16.03 -15.82 0.04
CA ALA A 82 -15.68 -14.55 -0.60
C ALA A 82 -15.73 -14.66 -2.13
N ARG A 83 -16.33 -13.66 -2.77
CA ARG A 83 -16.30 -13.49 -4.23
C ARG A 83 -15.77 -12.09 -4.51
N ASP A 84 -14.63 -12.02 -5.21
CA ASP A 84 -13.93 -10.75 -5.45
C ASP A 84 -13.70 -9.93 -4.17
N ASN A 85 -13.28 -10.62 -3.10
CA ASN A 85 -13.10 -10.06 -1.75
C ASN A 85 -14.37 -9.49 -1.10
N VAL A 86 -15.56 -9.84 -1.59
CA VAL A 86 -16.83 -9.44 -0.98
C VAL A 86 -17.56 -10.66 -0.42
N VAL A 87 -18.26 -10.49 0.69
CA VAL A 87 -19.20 -11.45 1.27
C VAL A 87 -20.52 -10.71 1.49
N LEU A 88 -21.60 -11.17 0.85
CA LEU A 88 -22.93 -10.64 1.10
C LEU A 88 -23.54 -11.36 2.30
N VAL A 89 -23.76 -10.65 3.40
CA VAL A 89 -24.27 -11.21 4.65
C VAL A 89 -25.73 -10.81 4.82
N ARG A 90 -26.62 -11.79 5.03
CA ARG A 90 -28.03 -11.55 5.37
C ARG A 90 -28.53 -12.61 6.33
N TYR A 91 -29.65 -12.35 6.98
CA TYR A 91 -30.38 -13.38 7.72
C TYR A 91 -31.81 -13.49 7.20
N GLU A 92 -32.45 -14.59 7.58
CA GLU A 92 -33.88 -14.76 7.43
C GLU A 92 -34.50 -15.23 8.74
N VAL A 93 -35.68 -14.70 9.03
CA VAL A 93 -36.45 -15.04 10.23
C VAL A 93 -37.63 -15.89 9.80
N GLN A 94 -37.65 -17.12 10.28
CA GLN A 94 -38.84 -17.96 10.24
C GLN A 94 -39.67 -17.67 11.48
N PHE A 95 -40.63 -16.75 11.35
CA PHE A 95 -41.56 -16.44 12.43
C PHE A 95 -42.42 -17.64 12.80
N LYS A 96 -42.70 -17.79 14.09
CA LYS A 96 -43.56 -18.84 14.62
C LYS A 96 -44.94 -18.81 13.96
N GLY A 97 -45.33 -19.94 13.36
CA GLY A 97 -46.66 -20.10 12.73
C GLY A 97 -46.82 -19.41 11.37
N VAL A 98 -45.78 -18.73 10.88
CA VAL A 98 -45.69 -18.23 9.51
C VAL A 98 -45.05 -19.32 8.64
N GLY A 99 -45.45 -19.45 7.38
CA GLY A 99 -44.99 -20.54 6.50
C GLY A 99 -43.79 -20.21 5.61
N THR A 100 -43.44 -18.93 5.44
CA THR A 100 -42.34 -18.49 4.59
C THR A 100 -41.39 -17.61 5.42
N PRO A 101 -40.07 -17.85 5.39
CA PRO A 101 -39.10 -16.97 6.04
C PRO A 101 -39.08 -15.59 5.40
N GLU A 102 -38.89 -14.58 6.24
CA GLU A 102 -38.74 -13.18 5.82
C GLU A 102 -37.25 -12.83 5.81
N LYS A 103 -36.79 -12.14 4.77
CA LYS A 103 -35.38 -11.83 4.56
C LYS A 103 -35.03 -10.44 5.07
N SER A 104 -33.84 -10.30 5.63
CA SER A 104 -33.26 -9.01 5.97
C SER A 104 -32.76 -8.25 4.74
N ALA A 105 -32.48 -6.96 4.94
CA ALA A 105 -31.52 -6.25 4.10
C ALA A 105 -30.14 -6.93 4.12
N VAL A 106 -29.30 -6.65 3.11
CA VAL A 106 -28.03 -7.34 2.88
C VAL A 106 -26.86 -6.42 3.23
N LEU A 107 -26.05 -6.84 4.19
CA LEU A 107 -24.76 -6.23 4.47
C LEU A 107 -23.76 -6.63 3.38
N THR A 108 -23.10 -5.65 2.77
CA THR A 108 -22.02 -5.88 1.81
C THR A 108 -20.67 -5.79 2.51
N LEU A 109 -20.15 -6.93 2.96
CA LEU A 109 -18.91 -7.00 3.73
C LEU A 109 -17.71 -7.15 2.78
N THR A 110 -16.71 -6.27 2.91
CA THR A 110 -15.46 -6.36 2.14
C THR A 110 -14.37 -7.02 2.97
N LEU A 111 -13.73 -8.06 2.44
CA LEU A 111 -12.56 -8.69 3.03
C LEU A 111 -11.30 -7.98 2.55
N SER A 112 -10.72 -7.17 3.42
CA SER A 112 -9.44 -6.53 3.14
C SER A 112 -8.64 -6.47 4.43
N ALA A 113 -7.32 -6.60 4.30
CA ALA A 113 -6.43 -6.09 5.32
C ALA A 113 -6.81 -4.62 5.55
N GLY A 114 -7.30 -4.28 6.74
CA GLY A 114 -7.85 -2.95 7.00
C GLY A 114 -6.80 -1.87 6.72
N PHE A 115 -7.21 -0.59 6.72
CA PHE A 115 -6.25 0.50 6.51
C PHE A 115 -5.01 0.40 7.41
N GLU A 116 -5.16 -0.17 8.61
CA GLU A 116 -4.12 -0.31 9.64
C GLU A 116 -3.13 -1.47 9.42
N ALA A 117 -3.40 -2.39 8.50
CA ALA A 117 -2.55 -3.57 8.32
C ALA A 117 -1.16 -3.20 7.80
N ASP A 118 -0.08 -3.82 8.27
CA ASP A 118 1.24 -3.48 7.75
C ASP A 118 1.36 -3.73 6.23
N ALA A 119 2.05 -2.83 5.53
CA ALA A 119 2.28 -2.88 4.10
C ALA A 119 3.76 -3.09 3.80
N THR A 120 4.06 -3.89 2.78
CA THR A 120 5.40 -3.95 2.19
C THR A 120 5.33 -3.61 0.72
N LEU A 121 6.07 -2.58 0.30
CA LEU A 121 6.30 -2.28 -1.10
C LEU A 121 7.67 -2.85 -1.50
N ASP A 122 7.65 -4.00 -2.16
CA ASP A 122 8.84 -4.71 -2.60
C ASP A 122 9.15 -4.38 -4.08
N LEU A 123 10.27 -3.71 -4.28
CA LEU A 123 10.72 -3.22 -5.58
C LEU A 123 11.94 -4.00 -6.11
N SER A 124 12.38 -5.06 -5.41
CA SER A 124 13.62 -5.79 -5.73
C SER A 124 13.61 -6.37 -7.15
N ASP A 125 12.45 -6.80 -7.65
CA ASP A 125 12.31 -7.34 -9.01
C ASP A 125 12.12 -6.26 -10.10
N LYS A 126 12.06 -4.98 -9.72
CA LYS A 126 11.78 -3.87 -10.65
C LYS A 126 13.05 -3.22 -11.19
N ASN A 127 14.22 -3.52 -10.63
CA ASN A 127 15.48 -2.82 -10.93
C ASN A 127 15.32 -1.29 -10.84
N TYR A 128 14.49 -0.81 -9.92
CA TYR A 128 14.15 0.61 -9.81
C TYR A 128 15.33 1.39 -9.22
N ILE A 129 15.88 2.34 -9.99
CA ILE A 129 16.99 3.21 -9.56
C ILE A 129 16.44 4.60 -9.26
N ALA A 130 16.66 5.08 -8.04
CA ALA A 130 16.24 6.41 -7.61
C ALA A 130 17.37 7.10 -6.83
N ALA A 131 17.51 8.41 -7.03
CA ALA A 131 18.42 9.23 -6.26
C ALA A 131 17.85 9.49 -4.87
N VAL A 132 18.71 9.47 -3.86
CA VAL A 132 18.29 9.67 -2.46
C VAL A 132 17.83 11.09 -2.16
N GLU A 133 18.24 12.07 -2.98
CA GLU A 133 17.91 13.47 -2.81
C GLU A 133 16.49 13.79 -3.25
N LYS A 134 16.06 13.27 -4.41
CA LYS A 134 14.76 13.55 -5.03
C LYS A 134 14.29 12.38 -5.89
N PRO A 135 12.98 12.04 -5.88
CA PRO A 135 12.41 11.08 -6.82
C PRO A 135 12.36 11.66 -8.25
N PRO A 136 12.11 10.83 -9.28
CA PRO A 136 11.78 11.35 -10.60
C PRO A 136 10.45 12.12 -10.56
N LEU A 137 10.25 13.08 -11.48
CA LEU A 137 8.98 13.79 -11.60
C LEU A 137 7.82 12.86 -12.00
N GLN A 138 8.12 11.89 -12.85
CA GLN A 138 7.18 10.85 -13.27
C GLN A 138 7.50 9.56 -12.53
N VAL A 139 6.93 9.40 -11.33
CA VAL A 139 7.13 8.20 -10.53
C VAL A 139 6.37 7.04 -11.16
N PRO A 140 7.02 5.87 -11.41
CA PRO A 140 6.34 4.70 -11.96
C PRO A 140 5.23 4.16 -11.04
N ASP A 141 4.16 3.62 -11.63
CA ASP A 141 3.01 3.09 -10.88
C ASP A 141 3.39 2.03 -9.84
N PHE A 142 4.37 1.18 -10.16
CA PHE A 142 4.84 0.14 -9.24
C PHE A 142 5.52 0.68 -7.98
N ALA A 143 5.94 1.95 -7.97
CA ALA A 143 6.54 2.63 -6.82
C ALA A 143 5.51 3.47 -6.04
N ARG A 144 4.22 3.36 -6.40
CA ARG A 144 3.11 4.05 -5.73
C ARG A 144 2.18 3.02 -5.06
N LEU A 145 1.52 3.46 -4.00
CA LEU A 145 0.57 2.68 -3.22
C LEU A 145 -0.59 3.59 -2.83
N THR A 146 -1.82 3.07 -2.79
CA THR A 146 -2.97 3.80 -2.23
C THR A 146 -3.76 2.85 -1.37
N ARG A 147 -4.30 3.36 -0.27
CA ARG A 147 -5.26 2.65 0.59
C ARG A 147 -6.46 3.54 0.83
N THR A 148 -7.64 3.01 0.56
CA THR A 148 -8.89 3.72 0.80
C THR A 148 -9.14 3.82 2.30
N ALA A 149 -9.59 5.00 2.74
CA ALA A 149 -10.06 5.23 4.09
C ALA A 149 -11.59 5.25 4.12
N GLU A 150 -12.20 4.40 4.94
CA GLU A 150 -13.66 4.16 4.95
C GLU A 150 -14.27 4.23 6.37
N TRP A 151 -13.57 4.81 7.35
CA TRP A 151 -14.05 4.99 8.73
C TRP A 151 -14.34 6.45 9.08
N GLY A 152 -15.20 6.70 10.07
CA GLY A 152 -15.45 8.06 10.55
C GLY A 152 -16.13 8.93 9.49
N SER A 153 -15.75 10.21 9.43
CA SER A 153 -16.33 11.20 8.49
C SER A 153 -15.30 11.74 7.51
N ALA A 154 -15.55 11.58 6.21
CA ALA A 154 -14.79 12.25 5.17
C ALA A 154 -15.01 13.79 5.20
N PRO A 155 -14.04 14.60 4.73
CA PRO A 155 -12.79 14.22 4.06
C PRO A 155 -11.68 13.75 5.01
N TYR A 156 -10.71 13.02 4.45
CA TYR A 156 -9.53 12.58 5.18
C TYR A 156 -8.30 13.42 4.84
N THR A 157 -7.40 13.53 5.82
CA THR A 157 -6.07 14.12 5.67
C THR A 157 -5.01 13.05 5.91
N PHE A 158 -4.10 12.87 4.95
CA PHE A 158 -3.02 11.89 5.00
C PHE A 158 -1.68 12.49 5.37
N SER A 159 -0.85 11.73 6.08
CA SER A 159 0.52 12.14 6.44
C SER A 159 1.48 10.94 6.53
N SER A 160 2.77 11.21 6.33
CA SER A 160 3.85 10.22 6.51
C SER A 160 4.74 10.66 7.67
N SER A 161 5.17 9.70 8.49
CA SER A 161 6.15 9.95 9.56
C SER A 161 7.54 10.26 9.02
N ASP A 162 7.87 9.78 7.82
CA ASP A 162 9.15 10.05 7.15
C ASP A 162 8.95 10.19 5.63
N PRO A 163 8.74 11.42 5.13
CA PRO A 163 8.61 11.70 3.71
C PRO A 163 9.86 11.41 2.88
N GLN A 164 11.03 11.15 3.47
CA GLN A 164 12.21 10.72 2.73
C GLN A 164 12.16 9.23 2.37
N ILE A 165 11.46 8.40 3.16
CA ILE A 165 11.22 6.98 2.88
C ILE A 165 10.01 6.84 1.94
N ALA A 166 8.87 7.41 2.34
CA ALA A 166 7.70 7.48 1.48
C ALA A 166 6.90 8.76 1.77
N SER A 167 6.58 9.51 0.73
CA SER A 167 5.68 10.65 0.84
C SER A 167 4.25 10.22 0.57
N VAL A 168 3.27 10.91 1.14
CA VAL A 168 1.86 10.71 0.80
C VAL A 168 1.24 12.03 0.37
N ASP A 169 0.43 12.01 -0.68
CA ASP A 169 -0.40 13.17 -1.03
C ASP A 169 -1.49 13.37 0.01
N GLU A 170 -1.56 14.58 0.58
CA GLU A 170 -2.38 14.90 1.74
C GLU A 170 -3.88 14.65 1.52
N ARG A 171 -4.36 14.71 0.27
CA ARG A 171 -5.80 14.63 -0.06
C ARG A 171 -6.21 13.31 -0.69
N SER A 172 -5.43 12.82 -1.66
CA SER A 172 -5.72 11.58 -2.38
C SER A 172 -5.26 10.34 -1.62
N GLY A 173 -4.31 10.48 -0.70
CA GLY A 173 -3.70 9.34 0.00
C GLY A 173 -2.75 8.52 -0.87
N GLU A 174 -2.36 9.01 -2.05
CA GLU A 174 -1.36 8.33 -2.89
C GLU A 174 0.01 8.41 -2.22
N VAL A 175 0.52 7.25 -1.81
CA VAL A 175 1.84 7.06 -1.23
C VAL A 175 2.84 6.81 -2.35
N THR A 176 3.98 7.50 -2.33
CA THR A 176 5.09 7.38 -3.26
C THR A 176 6.33 6.95 -2.49
N ALA A 177 6.89 5.80 -2.85
CA ALA A 177 8.15 5.32 -2.29
C ALA A 177 9.36 6.08 -2.86
N ARG A 178 10.27 6.46 -1.98
CA ARG A 178 11.45 7.28 -2.30
C ARG A 178 12.76 6.62 -1.88
N ARG A 179 12.78 5.96 -0.73
CA ARG A 179 13.96 5.27 -0.19
C ARG A 179 13.59 3.97 0.51
N ASN A 180 14.55 3.07 0.63
CA ASN A 180 14.38 1.87 1.43
C ASN A 180 14.29 2.24 2.91
N GLY A 181 13.43 1.56 3.66
CA GLY A 181 13.23 1.81 5.08
C GLY A 181 11.82 1.51 5.52
N GLN A 182 11.49 1.96 6.73
CA GLN A 182 10.16 1.84 7.30
C GLN A 182 9.66 3.21 7.74
N CYS A 183 8.41 3.54 7.40
CA CYS A 183 7.72 4.73 7.86
C CYS A 183 6.26 4.39 8.20
N THR A 184 5.56 5.27 8.90
CA THR A 184 4.14 5.12 9.21
C THR A 184 3.34 6.08 8.35
N ILE A 185 2.31 5.57 7.67
CA ILE A 185 1.32 6.41 6.97
C ILE A 185 0.08 6.51 7.85
N SER A 186 -0.43 7.73 8.04
CA SER A 186 -1.60 8.01 8.86
C SER A 186 -2.68 8.69 8.03
N ALA A 187 -3.94 8.36 8.30
CA ALA A 187 -5.11 9.03 7.76
C ALA A 187 -6.00 9.49 8.92
N THR A 188 -6.40 10.75 8.89
CA THR A 188 -7.23 11.39 9.92
C THR A 188 -8.55 11.83 9.29
N ASP A 189 -9.67 11.44 9.88
CA ASP A 189 -11.00 11.86 9.43
C ASP A 189 -11.31 13.31 9.86
N SER A 190 -12.41 13.88 9.37
CA SER A 190 -12.87 15.23 9.76
C SER A 190 -13.87 15.24 10.91
N GLY A 191 -14.04 14.12 11.61
CA GLY A 191 -14.97 13.97 12.72
C GLY A 191 -14.67 14.90 13.89
N THR A 192 -15.62 15.03 14.83
CA THR A 192 -15.38 15.74 16.10
C THR A 192 -15.89 14.87 17.27
N PRO A 193 -14.98 14.18 18.00
CA PRO A 193 -13.53 14.22 17.87
C PRO A 193 -13.02 13.52 16.59
N ALA A 194 -11.89 13.99 16.07
CA ALA A 194 -11.25 13.36 14.92
C ALA A 194 -10.62 12.02 15.31
N GLN A 195 -10.65 11.07 14.39
CA GLN A 195 -10.12 9.72 14.50
C GLN A 195 -8.98 9.54 13.49
N THR A 196 -7.86 8.99 13.96
CA THR A 196 -6.69 8.71 13.13
C THR A 196 -6.40 7.22 13.14
N GLN A 197 -6.36 6.60 11.96
CA GLN A 197 -5.80 5.28 11.76
C GLN A 197 -4.45 5.36 11.06
N ARG A 198 -3.64 4.32 11.19
CA ARG A 198 -2.26 4.30 10.68
C ARG A 198 -1.80 2.90 10.33
N PHE A 199 -0.88 2.77 9.39
CA PHE A 199 -0.18 1.52 9.10
C PHE A 199 1.33 1.71 8.98
N SER A 200 2.08 0.66 9.30
CA SER A 200 3.51 0.62 9.01
C SER A 200 3.72 0.26 7.54
N LEU A 201 4.53 1.05 6.83
CA LEU A 201 4.97 0.80 5.47
C LEU A 201 6.45 0.49 5.46
N THR A 202 6.82 -0.70 4.98
CA THR A 202 8.19 -1.06 4.67
C THR A 202 8.43 -0.95 3.16
N VAL A 203 9.40 -0.15 2.75
CA VAL A 203 9.88 -0.03 1.38
C VAL A 203 11.22 -0.76 1.27
N ARG A 204 11.37 -1.64 0.28
CA ARG A 204 12.63 -2.34 0.00
C ARG A 204 12.87 -2.53 -1.50
N GLY A 205 14.12 -2.82 -1.87
CA GLY A 205 14.51 -3.16 -3.24
C GLY A 205 14.71 -1.97 -4.18
N ILE A 206 14.67 -0.72 -3.66
CA ILE A 206 15.14 0.45 -4.42
C ILE A 206 16.66 0.38 -4.51
N ARG A 207 17.20 0.57 -5.71
CA ARG A 207 18.63 0.75 -5.92
C ARG A 207 18.95 2.24 -5.80
N GLU A 208 19.31 2.65 -4.59
CA GLU A 208 19.54 4.04 -4.25
C GLU A 208 20.83 4.55 -4.89
N LEU A 209 20.75 5.64 -5.65
CA LEU A 209 21.89 6.34 -6.21
C LEU A 209 22.30 7.49 -5.29
N HIS A 210 23.57 7.52 -4.91
CA HIS A 210 24.14 8.48 -3.96
C HIS A 210 25.23 9.30 -4.63
N PHE A 211 25.22 10.60 -4.39
CA PHE A 211 26.36 11.46 -4.70
C PHE A 211 27.44 11.32 -3.63
N LEU A 212 28.68 11.03 -4.02
CA LEU A 212 29.77 10.72 -3.08
C LEU A 212 30.93 11.71 -3.12
N SER A 213 31.31 12.17 -4.31
CA SER A 213 32.38 13.17 -4.46
C SER A 213 32.13 14.06 -5.67
N PRO A 214 32.37 15.38 -5.55
CA PRO A 214 32.39 16.27 -6.71
C PRO A 214 33.61 16.08 -7.60
N ASP A 215 34.65 15.41 -7.10
CA ASP A 215 35.93 15.29 -7.77
C ASP A 215 36.64 13.98 -7.40
N ALA A 216 36.87 13.12 -8.39
CA ALA A 216 37.62 11.87 -8.24
C ALA A 216 38.17 11.39 -9.58
N HIS A 217 39.37 10.82 -9.57
CA HIS A 217 39.80 9.90 -10.62
C HIS A 217 39.11 8.55 -10.49
N TRP A 218 39.23 7.66 -11.48
CA TRP A 218 38.40 6.45 -11.55
C TRP A 218 38.61 5.50 -10.36
N GLU A 219 39.86 5.24 -9.98
CA GLU A 219 40.17 4.46 -8.76
C GLU A 219 39.69 5.18 -7.47
N GLY A 220 39.76 6.51 -7.44
CA GLY A 220 39.19 7.32 -6.36
C GLY A 220 37.68 7.11 -6.22
N MET A 221 36.95 7.08 -7.34
CA MET A 221 35.52 6.76 -7.38
C MET A 221 35.24 5.36 -6.80
N GLN A 222 36.05 4.34 -7.15
CA GLN A 222 35.90 3.00 -6.58
C GLN A 222 36.10 2.98 -5.06
N ASN A 223 37.09 3.74 -4.57
CA ASN A 223 37.41 3.84 -3.15
C ASN A 223 36.28 4.51 -2.37
N VAL A 224 35.71 5.62 -2.86
CA VAL A 224 34.60 6.28 -2.16
C VAL A 224 33.31 5.45 -2.20
N CYS A 225 33.04 4.71 -3.29
CA CYS A 225 31.92 3.77 -3.34
C CYS A 225 32.09 2.67 -2.27
N THR A 226 33.26 2.04 -2.24
CA THR A 226 33.56 0.97 -1.27
C THR A 226 33.48 1.47 0.17
N ALA A 227 34.02 2.67 0.45
CA ALA A 227 33.96 3.29 1.77
C ALA A 227 32.51 3.58 2.22
N ALA A 228 31.62 3.90 1.28
CA ALA A 228 30.19 4.09 1.52
C ALA A 228 29.37 2.78 1.57
N GLY A 229 29.99 1.62 1.31
CA GLY A 229 29.29 0.34 1.20
C GLY A 229 28.43 0.22 -0.07
N LEU A 230 28.74 1.02 -1.10
CA LEU A 230 28.05 1.10 -2.39
C LEU A 230 28.92 0.52 -3.51
N GLU A 231 28.31 0.33 -4.68
CA GLU A 231 29.02 -0.08 -5.88
C GLU A 231 29.10 1.07 -6.88
N PRO A 232 30.15 1.15 -7.71
CA PRO A 232 30.14 2.01 -8.88
C PRO A 232 28.94 1.72 -9.78
N VAL A 233 28.21 2.76 -10.19
CA VAL A 233 27.11 2.59 -11.16
C VAL A 233 27.66 2.13 -12.51
N THR A 234 26.99 1.19 -13.17
CA THR A 234 27.37 0.78 -14.54
C THR A 234 26.82 1.76 -15.58
N LEU A 235 27.38 1.76 -16.79
CA LEU A 235 26.86 2.58 -17.90
C LEU A 235 25.38 2.26 -18.21
N ALA A 236 24.98 0.99 -18.16
CA ALA A 236 23.59 0.60 -18.41
C ALA A 236 22.64 1.16 -17.32
N GLN A 237 23.06 1.10 -16.05
CA GLN A 237 22.28 1.60 -14.92
C GLN A 237 22.13 3.12 -14.95
N ILE A 238 23.20 3.87 -15.24
CA ILE A 238 23.10 5.34 -15.29
C ILE A 238 22.25 5.81 -16.46
N LYS A 239 22.25 5.09 -17.61
CA LYS A 239 21.33 5.33 -18.73
C LYS A 239 19.87 5.06 -18.35
N GLN A 240 19.61 3.96 -17.65
CA GLN A 240 18.27 3.65 -17.14
C GLN A 240 17.77 4.74 -16.18
N PHE A 241 18.63 5.15 -15.23
CA PHE A 241 18.35 6.23 -14.30
C PHE A 241 18.03 7.54 -15.03
N TRP A 242 18.89 7.95 -15.96
CA TRP A 242 18.72 9.18 -16.73
C TRP A 242 17.42 9.17 -17.53
N THR A 243 17.08 8.05 -18.17
CA THR A 243 15.84 7.92 -18.98
C THR A 243 14.59 8.18 -18.13
N LEU A 244 14.59 7.68 -16.89
CA LEU A 244 13.48 7.90 -15.97
C LEU A 244 13.44 9.34 -15.45
N TYR A 245 14.59 9.89 -15.07
CA TYR A 245 14.65 11.22 -14.46
C TYR A 245 14.48 12.36 -15.46
N SER A 246 14.94 12.22 -16.70
CA SER A 246 14.81 13.26 -17.72
C SER A 246 13.36 13.45 -18.19
N ALA A 247 12.49 12.47 -17.97
CA ALA A 247 11.09 12.52 -18.35
C ALA A 247 10.34 13.68 -17.65
N GLY A 248 10.00 14.72 -18.42
CA GLY A 248 9.25 15.88 -17.96
C GLY A 248 10.09 16.98 -17.31
N LEU A 249 11.41 16.83 -17.22
CA LEU A 249 12.29 17.91 -16.77
C LEU A 249 12.47 18.96 -17.87
N GLN A 250 12.58 20.23 -17.44
CA GLN A 250 12.97 21.36 -18.30
C GLN A 250 14.46 21.70 -18.16
N GLU A 251 15.15 21.05 -17.23
CA GLU A 251 16.57 21.21 -16.92
C GLU A 251 17.28 19.85 -16.96
N GLY A 252 18.61 19.85 -16.87
CA GLY A 252 19.39 18.61 -16.82
C GLY A 252 19.16 17.81 -15.53
N VAL A 253 19.30 16.48 -15.59
CA VAL A 253 19.06 15.60 -14.43
C VAL A 253 19.99 15.94 -13.27
N GLY A 254 21.27 16.23 -13.55
CA GLY A 254 22.22 16.65 -12.52
C GLY A 254 21.82 17.97 -11.86
N THR A 255 21.37 18.95 -12.64
CA THR A 255 20.87 20.23 -12.12
C THR A 255 19.63 20.05 -11.26
N TYR A 256 18.66 19.25 -11.71
CA TYR A 256 17.48 18.91 -10.93
C TYR A 256 17.82 18.30 -9.56
N LEU A 257 18.83 17.42 -9.51
CA LEU A 257 19.32 16.80 -8.28
C LEU A 257 20.19 17.74 -7.42
N GLY A 258 20.58 18.90 -7.94
CA GLY A 258 21.50 19.83 -7.28
C GLY A 258 22.96 19.41 -7.33
N TRP A 259 23.33 18.53 -8.27
CA TRP A 259 24.70 18.09 -8.51
C TRP A 259 25.43 19.05 -9.47
N LEU A 260 26.76 18.98 -9.53
CA LEU A 260 27.53 19.86 -10.41
C LEU A 260 27.27 19.51 -11.87
N ASN A 261 27.43 20.49 -12.75
CA ASN A 261 27.34 20.30 -14.20
C ASN A 261 28.64 19.72 -14.78
N TYR A 262 29.04 18.55 -14.27
CA TYR A 262 30.18 17.78 -14.73
C TYR A 262 29.77 16.31 -14.92
N PRO A 263 30.46 15.53 -15.76
CA PRO A 263 30.17 14.12 -15.89
C PRO A 263 30.35 13.35 -14.57
N VAL A 264 29.61 12.26 -14.43
CA VAL A 264 29.81 11.27 -13.37
C VAL A 264 30.56 10.07 -13.93
N TRP A 265 31.48 9.53 -13.15
CA TRP A 265 32.13 8.27 -13.47
C TRP A 265 31.14 7.10 -13.46
N THR A 266 31.37 6.13 -14.34
CA THR A 266 30.76 4.79 -14.23
C THR A 266 31.84 3.76 -13.90
N GLY A 267 31.44 2.63 -13.30
CA GLY A 267 32.31 1.48 -13.08
C GLY A 267 32.64 0.67 -14.34
N THR A 268 32.19 1.09 -15.52
CA THR A 268 32.35 0.33 -16.77
C THR A 268 33.62 0.76 -17.51
N LEU A 269 34.59 -0.15 -17.64
CA LEU A 269 35.79 0.07 -18.45
C LEU A 269 35.47 0.05 -19.95
N VAL A 270 36.20 0.86 -20.72
CA VAL A 270 36.17 0.83 -22.20
C VAL A 270 37.32 -0.03 -22.72
N GLY A 271 38.49 0.09 -22.08
CA GLY A 271 39.75 -0.55 -22.47
C GLY A 271 40.92 0.43 -22.47
N ALA A 272 42.15 -0.07 -22.62
CA ALA A 272 43.36 0.75 -22.76
C ALA A 272 43.55 1.86 -21.69
N GLY A 273 43.15 1.61 -20.43
CA GLY A 273 43.27 2.61 -19.36
C GLY A 273 42.24 3.73 -19.44
N THR A 274 41.07 3.46 -20.01
CA THR A 274 39.93 4.39 -20.06
C THR A 274 38.64 3.75 -19.53
N ALA A 275 37.76 4.58 -18.99
CA ALA A 275 36.44 4.19 -18.49
C ALA A 275 35.34 5.11 -19.04
N TRP A 276 34.10 4.63 -18.98
CA TRP A 276 32.94 5.43 -19.32
C TRP A 276 32.59 6.42 -18.21
N HIS A 277 32.27 7.64 -18.60
CA HIS A 277 31.58 8.65 -17.79
C HIS A 277 30.29 9.07 -18.49
N TYR A 278 29.41 9.72 -17.74
CA TYR A 278 28.08 10.07 -18.23
C TYR A 278 27.71 11.50 -17.84
N ASP A 279 27.26 12.30 -18.82
CA ASP A 279 26.73 13.64 -18.58
C ASP A 279 25.24 13.57 -18.23
N LEU A 280 24.91 13.85 -16.97
CA LEU A 280 23.51 13.84 -16.52
C LEU A 280 22.71 15.05 -17.03
N ASN A 281 23.37 16.11 -17.50
CA ASN A 281 22.71 17.31 -18.00
C ASN A 281 22.66 17.40 -19.52
N GLY A 282 23.21 16.40 -20.22
CA GLY A 282 23.05 16.27 -21.67
C GLY A 282 21.62 15.84 -22.06
N ASN A 283 21.35 15.85 -23.37
CA ASN A 283 19.98 15.75 -23.91
C ASN A 283 19.64 14.38 -24.54
N ASP A 284 20.58 13.44 -24.62
CA ASP A 284 20.36 12.15 -25.27
C ASP A 284 20.97 10.99 -24.48
N VAL A 285 20.18 9.93 -24.29
CA VAL A 285 20.55 8.76 -23.48
C VAL A 285 21.85 8.07 -23.95
N ASN A 286 22.21 8.21 -25.22
CA ASN A 286 23.40 7.60 -25.80
C ASN A 286 24.54 8.61 -25.98
N GLU A 287 24.26 9.83 -26.45
CA GLU A 287 25.29 10.85 -26.69
C GLU A 287 25.85 11.44 -25.39
N ASN A 288 25.11 11.33 -24.28
CA ASN A 288 25.59 11.71 -22.95
C ASN A 288 26.73 10.79 -22.43
N ALA A 289 26.94 9.63 -23.05
CA ALA A 289 28.00 8.70 -22.68
C ALA A 289 29.30 9.00 -23.45
N SER A 290 30.40 9.17 -22.73
CA SER A 290 31.73 9.33 -23.31
C SER A 290 32.79 8.66 -22.43
N SER A 291 34.04 8.61 -22.90
CA SER A 291 35.14 7.95 -22.20
C SER A 291 36.28 8.91 -21.90
N SER A 292 36.93 8.69 -20.76
CA SER A 292 38.11 9.44 -20.32
C SER A 292 39.20 8.50 -19.79
N ASP A 293 40.44 8.97 -19.76
CA ASP A 293 41.55 8.30 -19.08
C ASP A 293 41.23 8.10 -17.59
N LEU A 294 41.68 6.99 -17.00
CA LEU A 294 41.37 6.67 -15.58
C LEU A 294 41.89 7.71 -14.57
N VAL A 295 42.83 8.57 -14.98
CA VAL A 295 43.39 9.66 -14.17
C VAL A 295 42.62 10.97 -14.31
N THR A 296 41.67 11.07 -15.25
CA THR A 296 40.79 12.24 -15.39
C THR A 296 39.88 12.35 -14.18
N HIS A 297 39.57 13.59 -13.81
CA HIS A 297 38.77 13.92 -12.66
C HIS A 297 37.31 14.20 -13.06
N HIS A 298 36.39 13.42 -12.50
CA HIS A 298 34.93 13.53 -12.69
C HIS A 298 34.21 13.36 -11.35
N GLN A 299 32.90 13.59 -11.32
CA GLN A 299 32.10 13.33 -10.13
C GLN A 299 31.99 11.82 -9.86
N ALA A 300 31.88 11.44 -8.58
CA ALA A 300 31.69 10.05 -8.17
C ALA A 300 30.29 9.86 -7.58
N VAL A 301 29.58 8.86 -8.10
CA VAL A 301 28.29 8.39 -7.59
C VAL A 301 28.38 6.90 -7.28
N GLY A 302 27.67 6.45 -6.25
CA GLY A 302 27.56 5.05 -5.86
C GLY A 302 26.11 4.58 -5.88
N ILE A 303 25.89 3.31 -6.19
CA ILE A 303 24.56 2.69 -6.20
C ILE A 303 24.47 1.58 -5.15
N SER A 304 23.34 1.49 -4.44
CA SER A 304 23.10 0.40 -3.49
C SER A 304 22.85 -0.92 -4.21
N ARG A 305 23.16 -2.01 -3.51
CA ARG A 305 22.70 -3.35 -3.91
C ARG A 305 21.18 -3.45 -3.72
N PRO A 306 20.51 -4.28 -4.54
CA PRO A 306 19.09 -4.59 -4.36
C PRO A 306 18.78 -5.27 -3.02
#